data_AF-A0A952UUU8-F1
#
_entry.id   AF-A0A952UUU8-F1
#
_cell.length_a   1.000
_cell.length_b   1.000
_cell.length_c   1.000
_cell.angle_alpha   90.00
_cell.angle_beta   90.00
_cell.angle_gamma   90.00
#
_symmetry.space_group_name_H-M   'P 1'
#
loop_
_entity.id
_entity.type
_entity.pdbx_description
1 polymer ?
#
loop_
_entity_poly.entity_id
_entity_poly.type
_entity_poly.pdbx_seq_one_letter_code
_entity_poly.pdbx_strand_id
1 'polypeptide(L)'
;MSLLRMKNWAPWWVGLALVVGCGSDDEEPKAAACGENQERQGGSCQCVAGFEEVDGSCVATDDPCGAHGHSHGDHCDCDPGYEEVGGTCVVATNPCGPHGDPHGDHCDCDEGYHEVGGTCVAITDQGWVVGQVEQIAGLANRAVLWRDGVISDLNDYLPAGSGWVLTSAVDVNSRGDIVGRGTLNGTSRPFALIRVQ
;
A
#
# COMPACT_ATOMS: atom_id res chain seq x y z
N MET A 1 -49.14 -18.18 -40.71
CA MET A 1 -50.27 -17.30 -40.33
C MET A 1 -50.11 -16.95 -38.85
N SER A 2 -50.09 -15.69 -38.43
CA SER A 2 -51.18 -14.69 -38.41
C SER A 2 -52.21 -15.04 -37.32
N LEU A 3 -52.55 -14.20 -36.33
CA LEU A 3 -52.33 -12.75 -36.13
C LEU A 3 -52.28 -12.35 -34.64
N LEU A 4 -51.75 -11.15 -34.36
CA LEU A 4 -51.96 -10.39 -33.11
C LEU A 4 -53.16 -9.44 -33.21
N ARG A 5 -53.96 -9.33 -32.12
CA ARG A 5 -54.87 -8.25 -31.64
C ARG A 5 -55.87 -8.89 -30.66
N MET A 6 -56.48 -8.24 -29.66
CA MET A 6 -57.08 -6.90 -29.56
C MET A 6 -56.82 -6.32 -28.13
N LYS A 7 -57.34 -5.16 -27.67
CA LYS A 7 -58.44 -4.25 -28.09
C LYS A 7 -58.15 -2.81 -27.64
N ASN A 8 -58.98 -1.83 -28.01
CA ASN A 8 -58.64 -0.39 -27.96
C ASN A 8 -59.86 0.49 -27.62
N TRP A 9 -59.62 1.76 -27.21
CA TRP A 9 -60.60 2.90 -27.11
C TRP A 9 -61.62 2.84 -25.95
N ALA A 10 -62.27 3.93 -25.46
CA ALA A 10 -62.22 5.42 -25.53
C ALA A 10 -63.18 5.96 -24.41
N PRO A 11 -63.38 7.28 -24.10
CA PRO A 11 -62.96 8.59 -24.68
C PRO A 11 -61.98 9.36 -23.75
N TRP A 12 -61.58 10.65 -23.82
CA TRP A 12 -61.97 11.95 -24.43
C TRP A 12 -63.07 12.81 -23.74
N TRP A 13 -62.76 14.06 -23.36
CA TRP A 13 -63.53 15.31 -23.61
C TRP A 13 -62.69 16.58 -23.34
N VAL A 14 -63.21 17.77 -23.67
CA VAL A 14 -62.45 19.01 -23.91
C VAL A 14 -62.47 19.99 -22.72
N GLY A 15 -61.35 20.70 -22.50
CA GLY A 15 -61.28 21.89 -21.62
C GLY A 15 -60.24 22.90 -22.12
N LEU A 16 -60.69 24.01 -22.72
CA LEU A 16 -59.83 25.12 -23.12
C LEU A 16 -59.72 26.13 -21.96
N ALA A 17 -58.56 26.21 -21.31
CA ALA A 17 -58.29 27.17 -20.25
C ALA A 17 -57.22 28.18 -20.69
N LEU A 18 -57.63 29.44 -20.86
CA LEU A 18 -56.72 30.57 -21.05
C LEU A 18 -56.13 30.95 -19.69
N VAL A 19 -54.90 30.50 -19.41
CA VAL A 19 -54.12 30.96 -18.25
C VAL A 19 -53.18 32.06 -18.71
N VAL A 20 -53.55 33.32 -18.46
CA VAL A 20 -52.60 34.44 -18.49
C VAL A 20 -51.84 34.41 -17.17
N GLY A 21 -50.76 33.63 -17.13
CA GLY A 21 -49.81 33.60 -16.02
C GLY A 21 -48.59 34.44 -16.36
N CYS A 22 -48.42 35.59 -15.71
CA CYS A 22 -47.10 36.18 -15.57
C CYS A 22 -46.37 35.39 -14.49
N GLY A 23 -45.34 34.66 -14.91
CA GLY A 23 -44.54 33.77 -14.07
C GLY A 23 -43.32 33.34 -14.87
N SER A 24 -42.38 34.27 -15.05
CA SER A 24 -41.00 33.86 -15.23
C SER A 24 -40.53 33.44 -13.84
N ASP A 25 -40.46 32.12 -13.62
CA ASP A 25 -39.71 31.57 -12.50
C ASP A 25 -38.23 31.76 -12.85
N ASP A 26 -37.77 33.00 -12.70
CA ASP A 26 -36.37 33.42 -12.82
C ASP A 26 -35.60 32.89 -11.60
N GLU A 27 -35.55 31.56 -11.45
CA GLU A 27 -34.51 30.89 -10.66
C GLU A 27 -33.17 31.15 -11.34
N GLU A 28 -32.59 32.31 -11.03
CA GLU A 28 -31.21 32.66 -11.32
C GLU A 28 -30.33 31.44 -11.00
N PRO A 29 -29.57 30.90 -11.97
CA PRO A 29 -28.96 29.58 -11.84
C PRO A 29 -27.97 29.61 -10.67
N LYS A 30 -28.41 29.08 -9.53
CA LYS A 30 -27.71 29.16 -8.26
C LYS A 30 -26.31 28.60 -8.45
N ALA A 31 -25.34 29.51 -8.50
CA ALA A 31 -24.03 29.20 -9.04
C ALA A 31 -23.42 28.00 -8.32
N ALA A 32 -22.77 27.12 -9.10
CA ALA A 32 -22.09 25.96 -8.54
C ALA A 32 -21.21 26.39 -7.36
N ALA A 33 -21.40 25.73 -6.22
CA ALA A 33 -20.49 25.88 -5.10
C ALA A 33 -19.09 25.48 -5.57
N CYS A 34 -18.09 26.22 -5.12
CA CYS A 34 -16.71 25.89 -5.41
C CYS A 34 -16.30 24.60 -4.67
N GLY A 35 -15.24 23.96 -5.16
CA GLY A 35 -14.68 22.76 -4.54
C GLY A 35 -14.06 23.04 -3.17
N GLU A 36 -13.53 22.00 -2.56
CA GLU A 36 -12.77 22.12 -1.32
C GLU A 36 -11.54 23.01 -1.55
N ASN A 37 -11.23 23.84 -0.54
CA ASN A 37 -10.18 24.86 -0.59
C ASN A 37 -10.31 25.89 -1.74
N GLN A 38 -11.52 26.11 -2.29
CA GLN A 38 -11.78 27.13 -3.31
C GLN A 38 -12.79 28.19 -2.86
N GLU A 39 -12.52 29.46 -3.19
CA GLU A 39 -13.45 30.59 -3.04
C GLU A 39 -13.86 31.16 -4.42
N ARG A 40 -15.07 31.73 -4.49
CA ARG A 40 -15.62 32.23 -5.75
C ARG A 40 -15.20 33.66 -6.07
N GLN A 41 -14.01 33.81 -6.67
CA GLN A 41 -13.46 35.10 -7.11
C GLN A 41 -13.70 35.36 -8.60
N GLY A 42 -14.13 36.58 -8.95
CA GLY A 42 -14.35 37.01 -10.35
C GLY A 42 -15.48 36.28 -11.12
N GLY A 43 -16.24 35.41 -10.45
CA GLY A 43 -17.27 34.54 -11.05
C GLY A 43 -16.81 33.08 -11.24
N SER A 44 -15.50 32.86 -11.28
CA SER A 44 -14.81 31.56 -11.23
C SER A 44 -14.57 31.07 -9.80
N CYS A 45 -14.23 29.79 -9.64
CA CYS A 45 -13.66 29.26 -8.41
C CYS A 45 -12.13 29.33 -8.50
N GLN A 46 -11.47 29.71 -7.41
CA GLN A 46 -10.01 29.84 -7.31
C GLN A 46 -9.55 29.33 -5.95
N CYS A 47 -8.35 28.75 -5.87
CA CYS A 47 -7.80 28.27 -4.60
C CYS A 47 -7.69 29.40 -3.57
N VAL A 48 -8.01 29.09 -2.31
CA VAL A 48 -7.84 30.04 -1.19
C VAL A 48 -6.37 30.21 -0.83
N ALA A 49 -6.02 31.31 -0.17
CA ALA A 49 -4.63 31.62 0.18
C ALA A 49 -4.00 30.50 1.03
N GLY A 50 -2.85 29.97 0.58
CA GLY A 50 -2.18 28.80 1.14
C GLY A 50 -2.27 27.54 0.26
N PHE A 51 -3.11 27.56 -0.79
CA PHE A 51 -3.32 26.44 -1.71
C PHE A 51 -3.03 26.85 -3.16
N GLU A 52 -2.39 25.95 -3.92
CA GLU A 52 -2.15 26.08 -5.37
C GLU A 52 -2.91 25.00 -6.16
N GLU A 53 -3.19 25.27 -7.43
CA GLU A 53 -3.95 24.37 -8.31
C GLU A 53 -3.05 23.29 -8.90
N VAL A 54 -3.26 22.03 -8.50
CA VAL A 54 -2.57 20.83 -8.98
C VAL A 54 -3.60 19.86 -9.55
N ASP A 55 -3.49 19.55 -10.83
CA ASP A 55 -4.41 18.67 -11.59
C ASP A 55 -5.93 18.98 -11.38
N GLY A 56 -6.26 20.26 -11.17
CA GLY A 56 -7.62 20.76 -10.95
C GLY A 56 -8.12 20.72 -9.51
N SER A 57 -7.28 20.31 -8.55
CA SER A 57 -7.54 20.33 -7.10
C SER A 57 -6.68 21.40 -6.43
N CYS A 58 -7.14 21.95 -5.29
CA CYS A 58 -6.39 22.97 -4.55
C CYS A 58 -5.63 22.32 -3.39
N VAL A 59 -4.30 22.22 -3.53
CA VAL A 59 -3.39 21.51 -2.62
C VAL A 59 -2.54 22.52 -1.85
N ALA A 60 -2.30 22.29 -0.55
CA ALA A 60 -1.54 23.24 0.28
C ALA A 60 -0.05 23.28 -0.13
N THR A 61 0.52 24.47 -0.26
CA THR A 61 1.91 24.65 -0.73
C THR A 61 2.98 24.22 0.28
N ASP A 62 2.61 24.22 1.56
CA ASP A 62 3.46 23.90 2.70
C ASP A 62 2.72 22.89 3.62
N ASP A 63 2.11 21.85 3.03
CA ASP A 63 1.36 20.85 3.79
C ASP A 63 2.28 20.07 4.77
N PRO A 64 2.01 20.10 6.09
CA PRO A 64 2.82 19.38 7.07
C PRO A 64 2.81 17.86 6.87
N CYS A 65 1.74 17.33 6.26
CA CYS A 65 1.58 15.90 5.98
C CYS A 65 2.59 15.38 4.95
N GLY A 66 3.23 16.28 4.18
CA GLY A 66 4.25 15.95 3.19
C GLY A 66 3.69 15.45 1.87
N ALA A 67 4.54 14.80 1.07
CA ALA A 67 4.21 14.42 -0.32
C ALA A 67 3.25 13.21 -0.46
N HIS A 68 2.73 12.67 0.65
CA HIS A 68 1.95 11.43 0.71
C HIS A 68 0.72 11.53 1.62
N GLY A 69 0.11 12.72 1.67
CA GLY A 69 -1.13 12.96 2.37
C GLY A 69 -1.50 14.44 2.38
N HIS A 70 -2.67 14.75 2.92
CA HIS A 70 -3.21 16.11 2.98
C HIS A 70 -3.68 16.48 4.38
N SER A 71 -3.46 17.73 4.77
CA SER A 71 -3.83 18.25 6.08
C SER A 71 -5.34 18.50 6.20
N HIS A 72 -5.98 17.79 7.14
CA HIS A 72 -7.40 17.93 7.43
C HIS A 72 -7.59 18.35 8.90
N GLY A 73 -7.53 19.66 9.14
CA GLY A 73 -7.73 20.24 10.47
C GLY A 73 -6.53 20.07 11.40
N ASP A 74 -6.51 18.97 12.15
CA ASP A 74 -5.47 18.64 13.15
C ASP A 74 -4.78 17.29 12.92
N HIS A 75 -5.12 16.59 11.83
CA HIS A 75 -4.58 15.30 11.42
C HIS A 75 -4.29 15.26 9.91
N CYS A 76 -3.64 14.19 9.47
CA CYS A 76 -3.29 13.94 8.07
C CYS A 76 -4.10 12.81 7.44
N ASP A 77 -4.80 13.11 6.35
CA ASP A 77 -5.37 12.10 5.46
C ASP A 77 -4.25 11.56 4.56
N CYS A 78 -3.64 10.43 4.96
CA CYS A 78 -2.49 9.83 4.28
C CYS A 78 -2.85 8.92 3.09
N ASP A 79 -1.95 8.86 2.11
CA ASP A 79 -2.03 7.94 0.97
C ASP A 79 -2.06 6.46 1.42
N PRO A 80 -2.70 5.54 0.66
CA PRO A 80 -2.64 4.11 0.95
C PRO A 80 -1.21 3.57 1.03
N GLY A 81 -0.85 3.01 2.19
CA GLY A 81 0.52 2.58 2.51
C GLY A 81 1.32 3.58 3.36
N TYR A 82 0.71 4.69 3.76
CA TYR A 82 1.27 5.67 4.68
C TYR A 82 0.39 5.81 5.94
N GLU A 83 1.01 6.19 7.05
CA GLU A 83 0.37 6.46 8.34
C GLU A 83 0.86 7.79 8.92
N GLU A 84 0.02 8.49 9.69
CA GLU A 84 0.43 9.75 10.31
C GLU A 84 1.31 9.48 11.53
N VAL A 85 2.56 9.93 11.48
CA VAL A 85 3.48 9.93 12.62
C VAL A 85 3.95 11.36 12.90
N GLY A 86 3.26 12.02 13.83
CA GLY A 86 3.62 13.34 14.33
C GLY A 86 3.30 14.49 13.37
N GLY A 87 2.16 14.42 12.68
CA GLY A 87 1.76 15.42 11.69
C GLY A 87 2.41 15.28 10.31
N THR A 88 3.02 14.12 10.00
CA THR A 88 3.57 13.80 8.68
C THR A 88 3.23 12.38 8.29
N CYS A 89 2.83 12.16 7.04
CA CYS A 89 2.56 10.83 6.48
C CYS A 89 3.88 10.12 6.17
N VAL A 90 4.22 9.12 6.97
CA VAL A 90 5.38 8.24 6.76
C VAL A 90 4.93 6.90 6.19
N VAL A 91 5.81 6.18 5.49
CA VAL A 91 5.47 4.83 4.99
C VAL A 91 5.09 3.97 6.20
N ALA A 92 3.89 3.38 6.17
CA ALA A 92 3.42 2.49 7.22
C ALA A 92 4.31 1.24 7.22
N THR A 93 5.22 1.15 8.17
CA THR A 93 6.17 0.03 8.23
C THR A 93 5.45 -1.20 8.74
N ASN A 94 5.06 -2.09 7.83
CA ASN A 94 4.40 -3.35 8.16
C ASN A 94 5.20 -4.10 9.25
N PRO A 95 4.69 -4.23 10.50
CA PRO A 95 5.42 -4.86 11.60
C PRO A 95 5.69 -6.35 11.33
N CYS A 96 4.80 -6.99 10.59
CA CYS A 96 4.90 -8.39 10.17
C CYS A 96 6.07 -8.63 9.19
N GLY A 97 6.66 -7.56 8.65
CA GLY A 97 7.75 -7.61 7.68
C GLY A 97 7.24 -7.89 6.26
N PRO A 98 8.10 -8.34 5.34
CA PRO A 98 7.75 -8.54 3.94
C PRO A 98 7.04 -9.87 3.63
N HIS A 99 6.61 -10.62 4.66
CA HIS A 99 6.11 -12.01 4.55
C HIS A 99 4.86 -12.28 5.40
N GLY A 100 4.02 -11.27 5.56
CA GLY A 100 2.71 -11.37 6.19
C GLY A 100 2.06 -10.00 6.37
N ASP A 101 0.75 -9.97 6.56
CA ASP A 101 -0.02 -8.74 6.73
C ASP A 101 -0.52 -8.57 8.18
N PRO A 102 -0.63 -7.33 8.71
CA PRO A 102 -1.12 -7.10 10.06
C PRO A 102 -2.62 -7.36 10.19
N HIS A 103 -3.02 -8.25 11.10
CA HIS A 103 -4.41 -8.58 11.38
C HIS A 103 -4.72 -8.38 12.88
N GLY A 104 -5.10 -7.16 13.25
CA GLY A 104 -5.46 -6.81 14.62
C GLY A 104 -4.25 -6.74 15.56
N ASP A 105 -4.00 -7.82 16.30
CA ASP A 105 -2.92 -7.95 17.29
C ASP A 105 -1.86 -9.01 16.91
N HIS A 106 -1.99 -9.63 15.74
CA HIS A 106 -1.12 -10.69 15.22
C HIS A 106 -0.85 -10.51 13.71
N CYS A 107 -0.02 -11.37 13.15
CA CYS A 107 0.37 -11.35 11.74
C CYS A 107 -0.17 -12.57 10.96
N ASP A 108 -0.88 -12.30 9.87
CA ASP A 108 -1.27 -13.31 8.88
C ASP A 108 -0.07 -13.57 7.94
N CYS A 109 0.76 -14.55 8.29
CA CYS A 109 2.00 -14.87 7.57
C CYS A 109 1.81 -15.66 6.27
N ASP A 110 2.73 -15.46 5.32
CA ASP A 110 2.90 -16.25 4.09
C ASP A 110 3.09 -17.76 4.39
N GLU A 111 2.72 -18.64 3.45
CA GLU A 111 2.99 -20.08 3.57
C GLU A 111 4.50 -20.36 3.70
N GLY A 112 4.89 -20.99 4.82
CA GLY A 112 6.30 -21.25 5.19
C GLY A 112 6.88 -20.26 6.20
N TYR A 113 6.14 -19.21 6.55
CA TYR A 113 6.51 -18.23 7.56
C TYR A 113 5.62 -18.37 8.80
N HIS A 114 6.18 -18.05 9.96
CA HIS A 114 5.44 -18.05 11.22
C HIS A 114 5.73 -16.76 11.99
N GLU A 115 4.74 -16.25 12.72
CA GLU A 115 4.93 -15.07 13.56
C GLU A 115 5.82 -15.40 14.76
N VAL A 116 6.91 -14.64 14.92
CA VAL A 116 7.78 -14.68 16.09
C VAL A 116 8.00 -13.25 16.58
N GLY A 117 7.21 -12.85 17.58
CA GLY A 117 7.32 -11.53 18.22
C GLY A 117 6.80 -10.37 17.37
N GLY A 118 5.69 -10.57 16.64
CA GLY A 118 5.11 -9.55 15.76
C GLY A 118 5.73 -9.45 14.36
N THR A 119 6.62 -10.38 13.97
CA THR A 119 7.23 -10.43 12.64
C THR A 119 7.17 -11.85 12.07
N CYS A 120 6.81 -12.00 10.78
CA CYS A 120 6.79 -13.28 10.08
C CYS A 120 8.21 -13.68 9.66
N VAL A 121 8.69 -14.81 10.18
CA VAL A 121 10.04 -15.34 9.92
C VAL A 121 9.97 -16.72 9.26
N ALA A 122 10.90 -17.01 8.35
CA ALA A 122 11.03 -18.32 7.75
C ALA A 122 11.58 -19.31 8.79
N ILE A 123 10.75 -20.29 9.16
CA ILE A 123 11.07 -21.31 10.16
C ILE A 123 10.43 -22.64 9.77
N THR A 124 11.18 -23.74 9.91
CA THR A 124 10.66 -25.08 9.63
C THR A 124 9.91 -25.69 10.81
N ASP A 125 9.14 -26.77 10.58
CA ASP A 125 8.57 -27.64 11.63
C ASP A 125 9.61 -28.14 12.66
N GLN A 126 10.90 -28.16 12.30
CA GLN A 126 12.01 -28.55 13.19
C GLN A 126 12.57 -27.36 13.99
N GLY A 127 11.96 -26.18 13.90
CA GLY A 127 12.41 -24.94 14.55
C GLY A 127 13.66 -24.32 13.92
N TRP A 128 14.04 -24.66 12.69
CA TRP A 128 15.21 -24.05 12.04
C TRP A 128 14.85 -22.69 11.46
N VAL A 129 15.43 -21.61 11.99
CA VAL A 129 15.20 -20.23 11.54
C VAL A 129 16.36 -19.77 10.66
N VAL A 130 16.08 -19.02 9.58
CA VAL A 130 17.12 -18.34 8.80
C VAL A 130 16.94 -16.82 8.78
N GLY A 131 18.01 -16.10 8.44
CA GLY A 131 17.94 -14.65 8.29
C GLY A 131 19.30 -14.02 8.01
N GLN A 132 19.52 -12.84 8.60
CA GLN A 132 20.80 -12.13 8.57
C GLN A 132 21.17 -11.60 9.96
N VAL A 133 22.47 -11.46 10.22
CA VAL A 133 22.95 -10.53 11.26
C VAL A 133 23.10 -9.13 10.67
N GLU A 134 22.60 -8.13 11.40
CA GLU A 134 22.62 -6.73 10.97
C GLU A 134 24.01 -6.10 10.98
N GLN A 135 24.11 -4.93 10.34
CA GLN A 135 25.35 -4.30 9.94
C GLN A 135 26.05 -3.58 11.11
N ILE A 136 26.90 -4.30 11.84
CA ILE A 136 27.83 -3.68 12.78
C ILE A 136 28.90 -2.92 11.98
N ALA A 137 29.12 -1.63 12.30
CA ALA A 137 29.87 -0.68 11.47
C ALA A 137 31.21 -1.22 10.91
N GLY A 138 31.27 -1.41 9.59
CA GLY A 138 32.43 -1.93 8.86
C GLY A 138 32.42 -3.43 8.55
N LEU A 139 31.47 -4.19 9.10
CA LEU A 139 31.20 -5.59 8.75
C LEU A 139 30.03 -5.68 7.76
N ALA A 140 30.15 -6.53 6.74
CA ALA A 140 29.03 -6.84 5.87
C ALA A 140 28.06 -7.82 6.55
N ASN A 141 26.75 -7.65 6.30
CA ASN A 141 25.71 -8.59 6.74
C ASN A 141 26.09 -10.03 6.37
N ARG A 142 25.75 -10.99 7.23
CA ARG A 142 25.97 -12.42 6.99
C ARG A 142 24.64 -13.17 7.03
N ALA A 143 24.43 -14.04 6.05
CA ALA A 143 23.32 -14.98 6.07
C ALA A 143 23.55 -16.01 7.19
N VAL A 144 22.56 -16.23 8.05
CA VAL A 144 22.67 -17.13 9.21
C VAL A 144 21.57 -18.18 9.25
N LEU A 145 21.89 -19.30 9.90
CA LEU A 145 20.95 -20.36 10.28
C LEU A 145 21.01 -20.54 11.81
N TRP A 146 19.86 -20.50 12.46
CA TRP A 146 19.69 -20.96 13.83
C TRP A 146 19.12 -22.38 13.85
N ARG A 147 19.75 -23.25 14.63
CA ARG A 147 19.38 -24.66 14.82
C ARG A 147 19.76 -25.09 16.22
N ASP A 148 18.86 -25.77 16.93
CA ASP A 148 19.15 -26.46 18.21
C ASP A 148 19.86 -25.56 19.26
N GLY A 149 19.57 -24.26 19.27
CA GLY A 149 20.20 -23.26 20.14
C GLY A 149 21.46 -22.57 19.59
N VAL A 150 21.96 -22.97 18.42
CA VAL A 150 23.23 -22.51 17.82
C VAL A 150 22.97 -21.66 16.57
N ILE A 151 23.58 -20.47 16.48
CA ILE A 151 23.67 -19.67 15.25
C ILE A 151 24.93 -20.09 14.48
N SER A 152 24.81 -20.30 13.17
CA SER A 152 25.92 -20.57 12.24
C SER A 152 25.94 -19.55 11.10
N ASP A 153 27.13 -19.04 10.73
CA ASP A 153 27.31 -18.27 9.49
C ASP A 153 27.23 -19.23 8.30
N LEU A 154 26.29 -19.01 7.37
CA LEU A 154 26.12 -19.89 6.21
C LEU A 154 27.31 -19.84 5.24
N ASN A 155 28.18 -18.84 5.36
CA ASN A 155 29.43 -18.77 4.60
C ASN A 155 30.43 -19.88 4.99
N ASP A 156 30.36 -20.43 6.21
CA ASP A 156 31.25 -21.52 6.67
C ASP A 156 30.96 -22.87 5.97
N TYR A 157 29.80 -23.01 5.32
CA TYR A 157 29.44 -24.18 4.52
C TYR A 157 29.83 -24.05 3.04
N LEU A 158 30.43 -22.93 2.61
CA LEU A 158 30.84 -22.70 1.23
C LEU A 158 32.20 -23.34 0.92
N PRO A 159 32.44 -23.80 -0.33
CA PRO A 159 33.77 -24.15 -0.79
C PRO A 159 34.71 -22.93 -0.71
N ALA A 160 35.90 -23.13 -0.12
CA ALA A 160 36.92 -22.10 -0.04
C ALA A 160 37.31 -21.59 -1.44
N GLY A 161 37.33 -20.27 -1.63
CA GLY A 161 37.61 -19.65 -2.93
C GLY A 161 36.46 -19.68 -3.95
N SER A 162 35.24 -20.09 -3.55
CA SER A 162 34.04 -20.10 -4.42
C SER A 162 33.60 -18.73 -4.95
N GLY A 163 34.14 -17.63 -4.39
CA GLY A 163 33.79 -16.25 -4.75
C GLY A 163 32.44 -15.78 -4.21
N TRP A 164 31.70 -16.64 -3.50
CA TRP A 164 30.43 -16.30 -2.86
C TRP A 164 30.64 -15.63 -1.49
N VAL A 165 29.78 -14.66 -1.19
CA VAL A 165 29.52 -14.15 0.16
C VAL A 165 28.00 -14.05 0.33
N LEU A 166 27.42 -14.83 1.23
CA LEU A 166 25.98 -14.85 1.52
C LEU A 166 25.67 -13.79 2.57
N THR A 167 24.78 -12.85 2.26
CA THR A 167 24.52 -11.66 3.08
C THR A 167 23.19 -11.69 3.82
N SER A 168 22.18 -12.34 3.25
CA SER A 168 20.90 -12.64 3.90
C SER A 168 20.37 -13.98 3.39
N ALA A 169 20.03 -14.88 4.29
CA ALA A 169 19.06 -15.93 3.98
C ALA A 169 17.65 -15.35 4.14
N VAL A 170 16.71 -15.89 3.37
CA VAL A 170 15.31 -15.41 3.29
C VAL A 170 14.34 -16.52 3.66
N ASP A 171 14.55 -17.73 3.12
CA ASP A 171 13.65 -18.87 3.30
C ASP A 171 14.44 -20.18 3.47
N VAL A 172 13.85 -21.13 4.21
CA VAL A 172 14.38 -22.46 4.53
C VAL A 172 13.27 -23.51 4.53
N ASN A 173 13.44 -24.56 3.73
CA ASN A 173 12.49 -25.68 3.72
C ASN A 173 12.85 -26.77 4.75
N SER A 174 11.94 -27.70 5.01
CA SER A 174 12.13 -28.81 5.97
C SER A 174 13.23 -29.82 5.61
N ARG A 175 13.80 -29.77 4.39
CA ARG A 175 15.03 -30.51 4.02
C ARG A 175 16.29 -29.76 4.46
N GLY A 176 16.16 -28.47 4.76
CA GLY A 176 17.22 -27.52 5.04
C GLY A 176 17.97 -27.08 3.79
N ASP A 177 17.28 -26.98 2.66
CA ASP A 177 17.73 -26.12 1.56
C ASP A 177 17.37 -24.67 1.93
N ILE A 178 18.29 -23.74 1.67
CA ILE A 178 18.15 -22.33 2.07
C ILE A 178 18.29 -21.44 0.84
N VAL A 179 17.39 -20.48 0.65
CA VAL A 179 17.48 -19.47 -0.42
C VAL A 179 17.70 -18.08 0.17
N GLY A 180 18.28 -17.18 -0.62
CA GLY A 180 18.51 -15.81 -0.18
C GLY A 180 19.32 -14.95 -1.13
N ARG A 181 19.93 -13.90 -0.57
CA ARG A 181 20.71 -12.87 -1.27
C ARG A 181 22.18 -12.94 -0.86
N GLY A 182 23.07 -12.74 -1.83
CA GLY A 182 24.50 -12.66 -1.60
C GLY A 182 25.22 -11.95 -2.75
N THR A 183 26.53 -12.05 -2.76
CA THR A 183 27.36 -11.63 -3.89
C THR A 183 28.19 -12.78 -4.40
N LEU A 184 28.39 -12.84 -5.72
CA LEU A 184 29.35 -13.72 -6.38
C LEU A 184 30.39 -12.83 -7.07
N ASN A 185 31.65 -12.91 -6.64
CA ASN A 185 32.74 -12.04 -7.07
C ASN A 185 32.37 -10.55 -6.99
N GLY A 186 31.77 -10.14 -5.86
CA GLY A 186 31.29 -8.78 -5.61
C GLY A 186 30.00 -8.38 -6.34
N THR A 187 29.48 -9.20 -7.26
CA THR A 187 28.23 -8.90 -7.97
C THR A 187 27.03 -9.50 -7.25
N SER A 188 26.01 -8.70 -6.95
CA SER A 188 24.78 -9.18 -6.28
C SER A 188 24.07 -10.28 -7.07
N ARG A 189 23.70 -11.37 -6.38
CA ARG A 189 23.02 -12.55 -6.93
C ARG A 189 22.09 -13.19 -5.88
N PRO A 190 20.93 -13.75 -6.29
CA PRO A 190 20.23 -14.72 -5.47
C PRO A 190 21.04 -16.01 -5.36
N PHE A 191 20.92 -16.74 -4.26
CA PHE A 191 21.53 -18.05 -4.06
C PHE A 191 20.50 -19.11 -3.65
N ALA A 192 20.84 -20.37 -3.90
CA ALA A 192 20.20 -21.53 -3.30
C ALA A 192 21.29 -22.46 -2.74
N LEU A 193 21.34 -22.60 -1.42
CA LEU A 193 22.26 -23.48 -0.69
C LEU A 193 21.52 -24.80 -0.45
N ILE A 194 21.72 -25.74 -1.38
CA ILE A 194 21.08 -27.06 -1.38
C ILE A 194 22.07 -28.09 -0.84
N ARG A 195 21.62 -29.01 0.02
CA ARG A 195 22.48 -30.11 0.49
C ARG A 195 22.73 -31.13 -0.62
N VAL A 196 23.99 -31.29 -1.00
CA VAL A 196 24.44 -32.47 -1.76
C VAL A 196 24.45 -33.66 -0.80
N GLN A 197 23.80 -34.75 -1.19
CA GLN A 197 23.73 -36.02 -0.44
C GLN A 197 24.90 -36.94 -0.79
#